data_AF-K0HYW9-F1
#
_entry.id   AF-K0HYW9-F1
#
_cell.length_a   1.000
_cell.length_b   1.000
_cell.length_c   1.000
_cell.angle_alpha   90.00
_cell.angle_beta   90.00
_cell.angle_gamma   90.00
#
_symmetry.space_group_name_H-M   'P 1'
#
loop_
_entity.id
_entity.type
_entity.pdbx_description
1 polymer ?
#
loop_
_entity_poly.entity_id
_entity_poly.type
_entity_poly.pdbx_seq_one_letter_code
_entity_poly.pdbx_strand_id
1 'polypeptide(L)'
;MSDEAAQCSGFQTTPIEKLADLYATLIALAAEDVQASDALIWAIRGIESAVRTGASLDEALGLKAVGRRSVAQQLDTVNRDMHLLAALASMSVDVRVSEWELCQRLAARIRSFALLKWARHCREASPPEGWPEWERHVFMAAKLAPGSTATDAKLPTSPSRLFEIARSNPHYSPSHASVKLLAQQREYQ
;
A
#
# COMPACT_ATOMS: atom_id res chain seq x y z
N MET A 1 18.86 20.30 39.48
CA MET A 1 18.80 18.84 39.32
C MET A 1 17.33 18.47 39.45
N SER A 2 16.44 18.90 38.55
CA SER A 2 16.36 18.64 37.10
C SER A 2 16.05 17.17 36.84
N ASP A 3 14.75 16.85 36.79
CA ASP A 3 14.19 15.66 36.15
C ASP A 3 12.82 16.05 35.56
N GLU A 4 12.87 16.79 34.45
CA GLU A 4 11.78 16.87 33.46
C GLU A 4 11.96 15.71 32.49
N ALA A 5 11.32 14.58 32.77
CA ALA A 5 11.13 13.53 31.78
C ALA A 5 9.82 13.82 31.04
N ALA A 6 9.96 14.55 29.93
CA ALA A 6 8.91 14.79 28.96
C ALA A 6 8.30 13.46 28.50
N GLN A 7 7.05 13.24 28.86
CA GLN A 7 6.19 12.27 28.18
C GLN A 7 5.91 12.83 26.78
N CYS A 8 6.78 12.50 25.82
CA CYS A 8 6.42 12.60 24.41
C CYS A 8 5.37 11.53 24.12
N SER A 9 4.10 11.88 24.37
CA SER A 9 2.96 11.23 23.75
C SER A 9 3.19 11.26 22.25
N GLY A 10 3.41 10.09 21.63
CA GLY A 10 3.42 9.96 20.19
C GLY A 10 2.09 10.48 19.65
N PHE A 11 2.10 11.69 19.08
CA PHE A 11 0.93 12.29 18.48
C PHE A 11 0.51 11.41 17.31
N GLN A 12 -0.51 10.59 17.53
CA GLN A 12 -1.18 9.90 16.46
C GLN A 12 -1.86 10.97 15.61
N THR A 13 -1.31 11.21 14.42
CA THR A 13 -1.86 12.18 13.46
C THR A 13 -3.32 11.85 13.20
N THR A 14 -4.18 12.84 13.39
CA THR A 14 -5.62 12.67 13.20
C THR A 14 -5.92 12.43 11.71
N PRO A 15 -7.01 11.75 11.35
CA PRO A 15 -7.39 11.58 9.94
C PRO A 15 -7.53 12.90 9.17
N ILE A 16 -7.89 13.98 9.87
CA ILE A 16 -8.03 15.32 9.31
C ILE A 16 -6.65 15.91 9.00
N GLU A 17 -5.69 15.79 9.91
CA GLU A 17 -4.30 16.22 9.69
C GLU A 17 -3.69 15.49 8.48
N LYS A 18 -3.86 14.17 8.40
CA LYS A 18 -3.38 13.38 7.24
C LYS A 18 -3.98 13.84 5.91
N LEU A 19 -5.26 14.23 5.91
CA LEU A 19 -5.92 14.75 4.71
C LEU A 19 -5.39 16.15 4.34
N ALA A 20 -5.14 17.01 5.34
CA ALA A 20 -4.57 18.32 5.12
C ALA A 20 -3.13 18.23 4.58
N ASP A 21 -2.31 17.34 5.14
CA ASP A 21 -0.94 17.07 4.69
C ASP A 21 -0.93 16.54 3.25
N LEU A 22 -1.84 15.61 2.93
CA LEU A 22 -2.03 15.11 1.57
C LEU A 22 -2.39 16.25 0.62
N TYR A 23 -3.37 17.07 0.97
CA TYR A 23 -3.79 18.20 0.14
C TYR A 23 -2.67 19.20 -0.11
N ALA A 24 -1.90 19.57 0.93
CA ALA A 24 -0.75 20.44 0.83
C ALA A 24 0.33 19.85 -0.11
N THR A 25 0.59 18.55 0.01
CA THR A 25 1.53 17.84 -0.87
C THR A 25 1.08 17.87 -2.33
N LEU A 26 -0.20 17.62 -2.60
CA LEU A 26 -0.74 17.65 -3.96
C LEU A 26 -0.65 19.05 -4.59
N ILE A 27 -0.91 20.10 -3.81
CA ILE A 27 -0.74 21.49 -4.28
C ILE A 27 0.72 21.80 -4.59
N ALA A 28 1.66 21.40 -3.73
CA ALA A 28 3.07 21.60 -3.96
C ALA A 28 3.52 20.91 -5.26
N LEU A 29 3.13 19.65 -5.47
CA LEU A 29 3.40 18.90 -6.69
C LEU A 29 2.80 19.58 -7.94
N ALA A 30 1.60 20.13 -7.83
CA ALA A 30 0.95 20.83 -8.94
C ALA A 30 1.61 22.17 -9.26
N ALA A 31 2.28 22.80 -8.27
CA ALA A 31 3.00 24.05 -8.45
C ALA A 31 4.39 23.85 -9.07
N GLU A 32 5.02 22.70 -8.81
CA GLU A 32 6.32 22.33 -9.39
C GLU A 32 6.23 21.81 -10.83
N ASP A 33 5.05 21.31 -11.24
CA ASP A 33 4.81 20.79 -12.58
C ASP A 33 4.12 21.82 -13.50
N VAL A 34 4.86 22.29 -14.52
CA VAL A 34 4.36 23.23 -15.53
C VAL A 34 3.15 22.66 -16.31
N GLN A 35 2.99 21.33 -16.33
CA GLN A 35 1.81 20.64 -16.85
C GLN A 35 1.30 19.61 -15.84
N ALA A 36 0.96 20.08 -14.64
CA ALA A 36 0.28 19.26 -13.63
C ALA A 36 -0.76 18.34 -14.27
N SER A 37 -0.60 17.03 -14.08
CA SER A 37 -1.45 16.05 -14.76
C SER A 37 -2.94 16.24 -14.45
N ASP A 38 -3.80 15.88 -15.40
CA ASP A 38 -5.26 15.92 -15.22
C ASP A 38 -5.72 15.14 -13.98
N ALA A 39 -5.01 14.06 -13.63
CA ALA A 39 -5.27 13.27 -12.43
C ALA A 39 -4.97 14.03 -11.13
N LEU A 40 -3.89 14.82 -11.12
CA LEU A 40 -3.51 15.65 -9.97
C LEU A 40 -4.52 16.77 -9.74
N ILE A 41 -4.92 17.47 -10.82
CA ILE A 41 -5.93 18.52 -10.78
C ILE A 41 -7.29 17.95 -10.37
N TRP A 42 -7.66 16.78 -10.89
CA TRP A 42 -8.89 16.07 -10.51
C TRP A 42 -8.90 15.72 -9.01
N ALA A 43 -7.79 15.22 -8.46
CA ALA A 43 -7.69 14.84 -7.05
C ALA A 43 -7.83 16.06 -6.12
N ILE A 44 -7.13 17.16 -6.41
CA ILE A 44 -7.21 18.41 -5.65
C ILE A 44 -8.65 18.93 -5.62
N ARG A 45 -9.30 19.02 -6.79
CA ARG A 45 -10.69 19.49 -6.90
C ARG A 45 -11.68 18.58 -6.17
N GLY A 46 -11.44 17.27 -6.19
CA GLY A 46 -12.26 16.31 -5.46
C GLY A 46 -12.18 16.49 -3.94
N ILE A 47 -10.97 16.70 -3.41
CA ILE A 47 -10.78 16.97 -1.97
C ILE A 47 -11.45 18.29 -1.57
N GLU A 48 -11.25 19.36 -2.34
CA GLU A 48 -11.91 20.66 -2.10
C GLU A 48 -13.43 20.55 -2.11
N SER A 49 -13.97 19.80 -3.08
CA SER A 49 -15.41 19.57 -3.20
C SER A 49 -15.94 18.79 -1.99
N ALA A 50 -15.26 17.74 -1.55
CA ALA A 50 -15.63 16.98 -0.35
C ALA A 50 -15.68 17.86 0.90
N VAL A 51 -14.65 18.68 1.11
CA VAL A 51 -14.57 19.61 2.27
C VAL A 51 -15.66 20.67 2.20
N ARG A 52 -15.93 21.24 1.03
CA ARG A 52 -16.92 22.31 0.85
C ARG A 52 -18.36 21.82 1.03
N THR A 53 -18.65 20.62 0.54
CA THR A 53 -20.02 20.07 0.51
C THR A 53 -20.33 19.17 1.70
N GLY A 54 -19.32 18.71 2.43
CA GLY A 54 -19.47 17.69 3.47
C GLY A 54 -19.76 16.29 2.91
N ALA A 55 -19.74 16.11 1.58
CA ALA A 55 -19.93 14.81 0.95
C ALA A 55 -18.71 13.89 1.19
N SER A 56 -18.91 12.58 1.07
CA SER A 56 -17.77 11.65 1.16
C SER A 56 -16.78 11.88 0.02
N LEU A 57 -15.50 11.59 0.27
CA LEU A 57 -14.45 11.74 -0.76
C LEU A 57 -14.75 10.88 -1.99
N ASP A 58 -15.35 9.71 -1.81
CA ASP A 58 -15.84 8.86 -2.90
C ASP A 58 -16.91 9.53 -3.76
N GLU A 59 -17.79 10.31 -3.16
CA GLU A 59 -18.82 11.04 -3.87
C GLU A 59 -18.23 12.23 -4.63
N ALA A 60 -17.36 13.00 -3.96
CA ALA A 60 -16.71 14.17 -4.54
C ALA A 60 -15.75 13.83 -5.70
N LEU A 61 -15.11 12.66 -5.66
CA LEU A 61 -14.29 12.13 -6.75
C LEU A 61 -15.10 11.36 -7.82
N GLY A 62 -16.42 11.21 -7.65
CA GLY A 62 -17.26 10.48 -8.60
C GLY A 62 -17.02 8.96 -8.61
N LEU A 63 -16.54 8.40 -7.50
CA LEU A 63 -16.29 6.97 -7.28
C LEU A 63 -17.47 6.23 -6.66
N LYS A 64 -18.54 6.94 -6.26
CA LYS A 64 -19.77 6.36 -5.69
C LYS A 64 -20.73 5.73 -6.73
N ALA A 65 -20.34 5.64 -8.01
CA ALA A 65 -21.16 4.99 -9.04
C ALA A 65 -21.15 3.45 -8.89
N VAL A 66 -22.26 2.80 -9.25
CA VAL A 66 -22.41 1.34 -9.21
C VAL A 66 -21.26 0.69 -10.00
N GLY A 67 -20.50 -0.20 -9.34
CA GLY A 67 -19.36 -0.91 -9.93
C GLY A 67 -18.00 -0.23 -9.79
N ARG A 68 -17.93 1.00 -9.23
CA ARG A 68 -16.66 1.65 -8.92
C ARG A 68 -16.18 1.30 -7.51
N ARG A 69 -14.86 1.12 -7.35
CA ARG A 69 -14.23 0.89 -6.05
C ARG A 69 -14.08 2.22 -5.32
N SER A 70 -14.36 2.24 -4.02
CA SER A 70 -14.07 3.40 -3.19
C SER A 70 -12.57 3.71 -3.14
N VAL A 71 -12.21 4.94 -2.81
CA VAL A 71 -10.82 5.38 -2.56
C VAL A 71 -10.15 4.46 -1.56
N ALA A 72 -10.84 4.12 -0.47
CA ALA A 72 -10.31 3.20 0.54
C ALA A 72 -9.95 1.83 -0.06
N GLN A 73 -10.84 1.23 -0.87
CA GLN A 73 -10.56 -0.05 -1.53
C GLN A 73 -9.45 0.05 -2.58
N GLN A 74 -9.32 1.19 -3.26
CA GLN A 74 -8.23 1.44 -4.21
C GLN A 74 -6.89 1.55 -3.46
N LEU A 75 -6.85 2.29 -2.36
CA LEU A 75 -5.66 2.39 -1.51
C LEU A 75 -5.27 1.04 -0.91
N ASP A 76 -6.23 0.26 -0.42
CA ASP A 76 -6.00 -1.10 0.07
C ASP A 76 -5.41 -1.99 -1.03
N THR A 77 -5.92 -1.88 -2.26
CA THR A 77 -5.38 -2.59 -3.44
C THR A 77 -3.94 -2.19 -3.70
N VAL A 78 -3.63 -0.89 -3.70
CA VAL A 78 -2.28 -0.37 -3.93
C VAL A 78 -1.33 -0.81 -2.82
N ASN A 79 -1.72 -0.66 -1.56
CA ASN A 79 -0.91 -1.06 -0.40
C ASN A 79 -0.65 -2.58 -0.39
N ARG A 80 -1.66 -3.38 -0.73
CA ARG A 80 -1.48 -4.83 -0.93
C ARG A 80 -0.43 -5.10 -2.02
N ASP A 81 -0.57 -4.45 -3.16
CA ASP A 81 0.32 -4.66 -4.30
C ASP A 81 1.76 -4.23 -3.96
N MET A 82 1.95 -3.16 -3.19
CA MET A 82 3.25 -2.76 -2.65
C MET A 82 3.88 -3.87 -1.79
N HIS A 83 3.09 -4.50 -0.91
CA HIS A 83 3.59 -5.61 -0.12
C HIS A 83 3.91 -6.85 -0.96
N LEU A 84 3.15 -7.13 -2.02
CA LEU A 84 3.48 -8.22 -2.96
C LEU A 84 4.79 -7.96 -3.71
N LEU A 85 5.04 -6.71 -4.10
CA LEU A 85 6.30 -6.31 -4.73
C LEU A 85 7.49 -6.43 -3.75
N ALA A 86 7.30 -6.00 -2.50
CA ALA A 86 8.32 -6.18 -1.46
C ALA A 86 8.61 -7.67 -1.20
N ALA A 87 7.58 -8.53 -1.23
CA ALA A 87 7.76 -9.97 -1.15
C ALA A 87 8.59 -10.51 -2.33
N LEU A 88 8.32 -10.09 -3.57
CA LEU A 88 9.13 -10.45 -4.74
C LEU A 88 10.59 -10.01 -4.57
N ALA A 89 10.82 -8.77 -4.12
CA ALA A 89 12.16 -8.22 -3.91
C ALA A 89 12.95 -9.03 -2.86
N SER A 90 12.33 -9.38 -1.73
CA SER A 90 12.96 -10.19 -0.68
C SER A 90 13.30 -11.63 -1.13
N MET A 91 12.67 -12.12 -2.20
CA MET A 91 12.96 -13.44 -2.80
C MET A 91 14.03 -13.37 -3.89
N SER A 92 14.44 -12.17 -4.32
CA SER A 92 15.42 -11.95 -5.38
C SER A 92 16.85 -12.07 -4.85
N VAL A 93 17.24 -13.28 -4.45
CA VAL A 93 18.60 -13.55 -3.93
C VAL A 93 19.63 -13.70 -5.07
N ASP A 94 19.21 -14.19 -6.24
CA ASP A 94 20.08 -14.50 -7.37
C ASP A 94 19.79 -13.60 -8.58
N VAL A 95 20.83 -12.88 -9.06
CA VAL A 95 20.76 -11.99 -10.24
C VAL A 95 20.37 -12.72 -11.54
N ARG A 96 20.43 -14.06 -11.55
CA ARG A 96 20.12 -14.90 -12.71
C ARG A 96 18.65 -15.27 -12.85
N VAL A 97 17.83 -15.02 -11.83
CA VAL A 97 16.41 -15.41 -11.84
C VAL A 97 15.60 -14.31 -12.51
N SER A 98 14.83 -14.69 -13.53
CA SER A 98 13.94 -13.74 -14.21
C SER A 98 12.78 -13.29 -13.32
N GLU A 99 12.25 -12.09 -13.55
CA GLU A 99 11.05 -11.58 -12.84
C GLU A 99 9.86 -12.53 -12.96
N TRP A 100 9.67 -13.15 -14.13
CA TRP A 100 8.63 -14.14 -14.37
C TRP A 100 8.81 -15.38 -13.47
N GLU A 101 10.03 -15.85 -13.29
CA GLU A 101 10.32 -16.98 -12.42
C GLU A 101 10.11 -16.63 -10.94
N LEU A 102 10.47 -15.41 -10.51
CA LEU A 102 10.14 -14.91 -9.17
C LEU A 102 8.62 -14.87 -8.94
N CYS A 103 7.84 -14.42 -9.92
CA CYS A 103 6.38 -14.42 -9.85
C CYS A 103 5.81 -15.83 -9.70
N GLN A 104 6.35 -16.82 -10.42
CA GLN A 104 5.94 -18.22 -10.28
C GLN A 104 6.26 -18.77 -8.88
N ARG A 105 7.46 -18.50 -8.36
CA ARG A 105 7.88 -18.90 -7.02
C ARG A 105 6.99 -18.27 -5.95
N LEU A 106 6.75 -16.96 -6.02
CA LEU A 106 5.89 -16.27 -5.07
C LEU A 106 4.45 -16.77 -5.13
N ALA A 107 3.89 -17.00 -6.32
CA ALA A 107 2.55 -17.57 -6.47
C ALA A 107 2.38 -18.90 -5.73
N ALA A 108 3.35 -19.81 -5.83
CA ALA A 108 3.35 -21.08 -5.10
C ALA A 108 3.43 -20.88 -3.58
N ARG A 109 4.25 -19.92 -3.14
CA ARG A 109 4.41 -19.55 -1.73
C ARG A 109 3.14 -18.92 -1.15
N ILE A 110 2.46 -18.04 -1.88
CA ILE A 110 1.18 -17.44 -1.49
C ILE A 110 0.11 -18.52 -1.31
N ARG A 111 0.01 -19.49 -2.24
CA ARG A 111 -0.94 -20.62 -2.09
C ARG A 111 -0.67 -21.42 -0.82
N SER A 112 0.60 -21.74 -0.57
CA SER A 112 1.01 -22.47 0.63
C SER A 112 0.73 -21.68 1.90
N PHE A 113 0.99 -20.37 1.89
CA PHE A 113 0.70 -19.46 2.99
C PHE A 113 -0.79 -19.40 3.32
N ALA A 114 -1.64 -19.20 2.29
CA ALA A 114 -3.09 -19.11 2.45
C ALA A 114 -3.67 -20.40 3.04
N LEU A 115 -3.16 -21.56 2.61
CA LEU A 115 -3.61 -22.87 3.08
C LEU A 115 -3.13 -23.19 4.50
N LEU A 116 -1.86 -22.91 4.82
CA LEU A 116 -1.21 -23.45 6.02
C LEU A 116 -1.12 -22.47 7.19
N LYS A 117 -1.05 -21.17 6.89
CA LYS A 117 -0.71 -20.13 7.88
C LYS A 117 -1.83 -19.12 8.09
N TRP A 118 -2.50 -18.69 7.01
CA TRP A 118 -3.43 -17.57 7.10
C TRP A 118 -4.54 -17.76 8.14
N ALA A 119 -5.25 -18.90 8.12
CA ALA A 119 -6.35 -19.16 9.05
C ALA A 119 -5.95 -19.08 10.54
N ARG A 120 -4.67 -19.35 10.85
CA ARG A 120 -4.14 -19.33 12.22
C ARG A 120 -3.77 -17.91 12.66
N HIS A 121 -3.27 -17.10 11.74
CA HIS A 121 -2.65 -15.81 12.03
C HIS A 121 -3.47 -14.59 11.57
N CYS A 122 -4.57 -14.77 10.81
CA CYS A 122 -5.30 -13.65 10.19
C CYS A 122 -5.83 -12.59 11.18
N ARG A 123 -6.05 -12.99 12.44
CA ARG A 123 -6.52 -12.11 13.52
C ARG A 123 -5.39 -11.30 14.18
N GLU A 124 -4.14 -11.68 13.98
CA GLU A 124 -2.99 -10.96 14.51
C GLU A 124 -2.89 -9.58 13.85
N ALA A 125 -2.38 -8.60 14.60
CA ALA A 125 -2.18 -7.24 14.10
C ALA A 125 -0.95 -7.16 13.19
N SER A 126 0.07 -7.96 13.47
CA SER A 126 1.36 -8.01 12.79
C SER A 126 1.79 -9.47 12.58
N PRO A 127 2.65 -9.76 11.59
CA PRO A 127 3.17 -11.10 11.42
C PRO A 127 4.05 -11.51 12.63
N PRO A 128 4.09 -12.80 13.01
CA PRO A 128 4.95 -13.29 14.07
C PRO A 128 6.44 -12.96 13.88
N GLU A 129 7.14 -12.75 14.98
CA GLU A 129 8.59 -12.56 14.98
C GLU A 129 9.31 -13.82 14.45
N GLY A 130 10.37 -13.63 13.66
CA GLY A 130 11.13 -14.72 13.05
C GLY A 130 10.59 -15.26 11.73
N TRP A 131 9.44 -14.75 11.22
CA TRP A 131 8.99 -15.08 9.88
C TRP A 131 9.95 -14.53 8.81
N PRO A 132 10.23 -15.30 7.73
CA PRO A 132 10.94 -14.79 6.56
C PRO A 132 10.28 -13.52 6.02
N GLU A 133 11.10 -12.61 5.51
CA GLU A 133 10.65 -11.29 5.05
C GLU A 133 9.51 -11.37 4.01
N TRP A 134 9.61 -12.28 3.04
CA TRP A 134 8.55 -12.50 2.06
C TRP A 134 7.21 -12.92 2.72
N GLU A 135 7.23 -13.70 3.79
CA GLU A 135 6.02 -14.13 4.51
C GLU A 135 5.39 -12.97 5.25
N ARG A 136 6.21 -12.12 5.88
CA ARG A 136 5.75 -10.91 6.57
C ARG A 136 5.04 -9.98 5.60
N HIS A 137 5.60 -9.80 4.41
CA HIS A 137 4.96 -9.00 3.36
C HIS A 137 3.69 -9.65 2.81
N VAL A 138 3.68 -10.96 2.57
CA VAL A 138 2.45 -11.67 2.15
C VAL A 138 1.35 -11.58 3.21
N PHE A 139 1.68 -11.62 4.50
CA PHE A 139 0.73 -11.40 5.59
C PHE A 139 0.10 -10.02 5.52
N MET A 140 0.92 -8.97 5.39
CA MET A 140 0.41 -7.59 5.28
C MET A 140 -0.44 -7.41 4.03
N ALA A 141 -0.04 -8.00 2.89
CA ALA A 141 -0.84 -8.04 1.68
C ALA A 141 -2.21 -8.71 1.93
N ALA A 142 -2.24 -9.83 2.66
CA ALA A 142 -3.50 -10.53 2.96
C ALA A 142 -4.45 -9.69 3.82
N LYS A 143 -3.92 -8.93 4.79
CA LYS A 143 -4.72 -8.02 5.64
C LYS A 143 -5.36 -6.88 4.84
N LEU A 144 -4.68 -6.41 3.81
CA LEU A 144 -5.12 -5.33 2.93
C LEU A 144 -5.93 -5.83 1.73
N ALA A 145 -5.99 -7.15 1.49
CA ALA A 145 -6.73 -7.71 0.36
C ALA A 145 -8.24 -7.65 0.63
N PRO A 146 -9.01 -6.90 -0.18
CA PRO A 146 -10.45 -6.74 0.04
C PRO A 146 -11.19 -8.08 0.08
N GLY A 147 -12.03 -8.26 1.09
CA GLY A 147 -12.84 -9.47 1.24
C GLY A 147 -12.06 -10.69 1.76
N SER A 148 -10.84 -10.52 2.26
CA SER A 148 -10.12 -11.61 2.92
C SER A 148 -10.82 -12.04 4.20
N THR A 149 -11.04 -13.35 4.34
CA THR A 149 -11.64 -13.97 5.53
C THR A 149 -10.65 -14.97 6.12
N ALA A 150 -10.92 -15.51 7.32
CA ALA A 150 -10.05 -16.52 7.92
C ALA A 150 -9.85 -17.77 7.04
N THR A 151 -10.79 -18.05 6.13
CA THR A 151 -10.73 -19.21 5.22
C THR A 151 -10.21 -18.88 3.83
N ASP A 152 -10.06 -17.60 3.49
CA ASP A 152 -9.71 -17.16 2.14
C ASP A 152 -8.95 -15.82 2.19
N ALA A 153 -7.62 -15.89 2.14
CA ALA A 153 -6.81 -14.71 1.85
C ALA A 153 -6.96 -14.41 0.36
N LYS A 154 -7.71 -13.35 0.01
CA LYS A 154 -8.03 -12.92 -1.37
C LYS A 154 -6.80 -12.35 -2.11
N LEU A 155 -5.71 -13.08 -2.06
CA LEU A 155 -4.43 -12.74 -2.67
C LEU A 155 -4.35 -13.24 -4.11
N PRO A 156 -3.63 -12.53 -4.99
CA PRO A 156 -3.34 -13.02 -6.32
C PRO A 156 -2.41 -14.24 -6.23
N THR A 157 -2.94 -15.39 -6.58
CA THR A 157 -2.21 -16.68 -6.61
C THR A 157 -1.75 -17.09 -8.00
N SER A 158 -2.10 -16.30 -9.03
CA SER A 158 -1.69 -16.53 -10.41
C SER A 158 -0.35 -15.82 -10.70
N PRO A 159 0.66 -16.52 -11.26
CA PRO A 159 1.91 -15.89 -11.70
C PRO A 159 1.67 -14.73 -12.67
N SER A 160 0.75 -14.89 -13.63
CA SER A 160 0.41 -13.84 -14.61
C SER A 160 -0.09 -12.58 -13.93
N ARG A 161 -0.93 -12.72 -12.90
CA ARG A 161 -1.46 -11.57 -12.16
C ARG A 161 -0.37 -10.85 -11.35
N LEU A 162 0.55 -11.60 -10.75
CA LEU A 162 1.70 -11.03 -10.05
C LEU A 162 2.64 -10.30 -11.02
N PHE A 163 2.83 -10.87 -12.21
CA PHE A 163 3.64 -10.26 -13.27
C PHE A 163 3.01 -8.98 -13.82
N GLU A 164 1.68 -8.95 -14.01
CA GLU A 164 0.95 -7.72 -14.32
C GLU A 164 1.14 -6.67 -13.23
N ILE A 165 1.03 -7.03 -11.96
CA ILE A 165 1.25 -6.11 -10.84
C ILE A 165 2.67 -5.55 -10.87
N ALA A 166 3.69 -6.39 -11.11
CA ALA A 166 5.07 -5.95 -11.24
C ALA A 166 5.26 -4.96 -12.40
N ARG A 167 4.70 -5.27 -13.57
CA ARG A 167 4.86 -4.45 -14.78
C ARG A 167 4.03 -3.16 -14.78
N SER A 168 2.84 -3.17 -14.18
CA SER A 168 1.99 -1.99 -14.04
C SER A 168 2.50 -1.00 -12.99
N ASN A 169 3.48 -1.40 -12.18
CA ASN A 169 4.11 -0.57 -11.15
C ASN A 169 5.63 -0.42 -11.38
N PRO A 170 6.08 0.07 -12.55
CA PRO A 170 7.51 0.12 -12.90
C PRO A 170 8.32 1.07 -12.00
N HIS A 171 7.67 2.02 -11.32
CA HIS A 171 8.29 2.93 -10.36
C HIS A 171 8.77 2.23 -9.08
N TYR A 172 8.44 0.95 -8.88
CA TYR A 172 8.83 0.18 -7.71
C TYR A 172 9.98 -0.80 -7.96
N SER A 173 10.80 -0.53 -8.97
CA SER A 173 12.18 -1.03 -8.98
C SER A 173 12.93 -0.45 -7.77
N PRO A 174 13.66 -1.26 -6.96
CA PRO A 174 14.45 -0.77 -5.82
C PRO A 174 15.55 0.26 -6.21
N SER A 175 15.72 0.54 -7.51
CA SER A 175 16.59 1.59 -8.04
C SER A 175 15.90 2.98 -8.18
N HIS A 176 14.58 3.10 -8.05
CA HIS A 176 13.88 4.35 -8.36
C HIS A 176 13.76 5.29 -7.13
N ALA A 177 14.06 6.58 -7.33
CA ALA A 177 14.17 7.59 -6.28
C ALA A 177 12.87 7.80 -5.47
N SER A 178 11.71 7.57 -6.08
CA SER A 178 10.39 7.74 -5.49
C SER A 178 10.11 6.74 -4.35
N VAL A 179 10.64 5.52 -4.45
CA VAL A 179 10.50 4.49 -3.40
C VAL A 179 11.44 4.77 -2.23
N LYS A 180 12.63 5.30 -2.50
CA LYS A 180 13.54 5.77 -1.45
C LYS A 180 12.92 6.90 -0.63
N LEU A 181 12.20 7.83 -1.28
CA LEU A 181 11.48 8.91 -0.60
C LEU A 181 10.34 8.38 0.29
N LEU A 182 9.55 7.42 -0.18
CA LEU A 182 8.46 6.83 0.62
C LEU A 182 8.97 5.88 1.72
N ALA A 183 10.07 5.18 1.50
CA ALA A 183 10.74 4.38 2.53
C ALA A 183 11.36 5.26 3.62
N GLN A 184 11.98 6.39 3.25
CA GLN A 184 12.51 7.37 4.19
C GLN A 184 11.42 7.99 5.08
N GLN A 185 10.20 8.19 4.59
CA GLN A 185 9.10 8.68 5.43
C GLN A 185 8.56 7.63 6.41
N ARG A 186 8.90 6.35 6.24
CA ARG A 186 8.48 5.25 7.14
C ARG A 186 9.51 4.95 8.24
N GLU A 187 10.76 5.39 8.07
CA GLU A 187 11.86 5.18 9.04
C GLU A 187 11.95 6.27 10.12
N TYR A 188 11.07 7.29 10.09
CA TYR A 188 10.95 8.35 11.10
C TYR A 188 9.73 8.20 12.03
N GLN A 189 9.16 7.00 12.15
CA GLN A 189 8.16 6.63 13.18
C GLN A 189 8.68 5.47 14.02
#